data_AF-A0A530A5Z4-F1
#
_entry.id   AF-A0A530A5Z4-F1
#
_cell.length_a   1.000
_cell.length_b   1.000
_cell.length_c   1.000
_cell.angle_alpha   90.00
_cell.angle_beta   90.00
_cell.angle_gamma   90.00
#
_symmetry.space_group_name_H-M   'P 1'
#
loop_
_entity.id
_entity.type
_entity.pdbx_description
1 polymer ?
#
loop_
_entity_poly.entity_id
_entity_poly.type
_entity_poly.pdbx_seq_one_letter_code
_entity_poly.pdbx_strand_id
1 'polypeptide(L)'
;MLNVVADELGFGRERRRERSIASHIPYMRHLSDTVIGLESGAVLSVIKLDGLFFQTEDQAELNMRASVQNTLIRALGSSRYSLWSTVIRRQVKPELGGSFSDRFCDLLNGRYMTALREKRMFTNELYLTIVRSGMRGPLG
;
A
#
# COMPACT_ATOMS: atom_id res chain seq x y z
N MET A 1 40.50 -5.72 11.63
CA MET A 1 40.37 -7.14 11.22
C MET A 1 39.10 -7.41 10.41
N LEU A 2 37.90 -7.01 10.88
CA LEU A 2 36.62 -7.25 10.16
C LEU A 2 36.54 -6.64 8.74
N ASN A 3 37.14 -5.46 8.51
CA ASN A 3 37.11 -4.80 7.20
C ASN A 3 37.95 -5.53 6.13
N VAL A 4 39.02 -6.20 6.52
CA VAL A 4 39.91 -6.93 5.59
C VAL A 4 39.20 -8.18 5.07
N VAL A 5 38.57 -8.94 5.98
CA VAL A 5 37.75 -10.11 5.63
C VAL A 5 36.57 -9.72 4.72
N ALA A 6 35.97 -8.56 4.94
CA ALA A 6 34.87 -8.08 4.10
C ALA A 6 35.31 -7.72 2.67
N ASP A 7 36.56 -7.32 2.45
CA ASP A 7 37.10 -7.02 1.12
C ASP A 7 37.52 -8.26 0.33
N GLU A 8 37.87 -9.35 1.02
CA GLU A 8 38.23 -10.63 0.38
C GLU A 8 37.02 -11.47 -0.05
N LEU A 9 35.81 -11.08 0.37
CA LEU A 9 34.58 -11.67 -0.16
C LEU A 9 34.40 -11.29 -1.63
N GLY A 10 33.90 -12.21 -2.45
CA GLY A 10 33.77 -12.02 -3.91
C GLY A 10 32.97 -10.79 -4.36
N PHE A 11 32.18 -10.17 -3.47
CA PHE A 11 31.44 -8.93 -3.71
C PHE A 11 31.70 -7.85 -2.62
N GLY A 12 32.86 -7.90 -1.97
CA GLY A 12 33.20 -7.01 -0.85
C GLY A 12 33.24 -5.53 -1.22
N ARG A 13 33.75 -5.23 -2.42
CA ARG A 13 33.87 -3.87 -2.97
C ARG A 13 32.50 -3.28 -3.33
N GLU A 14 31.62 -4.09 -3.92
CA GLU A 14 30.24 -3.76 -4.26
C GLU A 14 29.42 -3.52 -2.99
N ARG A 15 29.54 -4.43 -2.02
CA ARG A 15 28.87 -4.32 -0.71
C ARG A 15 29.23 -3.04 0.05
N ARG A 16 30.48 -2.57 -0.03
CA ARG A 16 30.87 -1.27 0.58
C ARG A 16 30.25 -0.06 -0.11
N ARG A 17 29.95 -0.16 -1.40
CA ARG A 17 29.31 0.93 -2.17
C ARG A 17 27.80 0.96 -1.95
N GLU A 18 27.22 -0.19 -1.63
CA GLU A 18 25.80 -0.30 -1.32
C GLU A 18 25.48 0.20 0.10
N ARG A 19 24.37 0.92 0.22
CA ARG A 19 23.82 1.23 1.55
C ARG A 19 23.30 -0.05 2.18
N SER A 20 23.59 -0.24 3.47
CA SER A 20 23.03 -1.34 4.25
C SER A 20 21.50 -1.41 4.10
N ILE A 21 20.96 -2.62 3.98
CA ILE A 21 19.51 -2.84 3.91
C ILE A 21 18.78 -2.24 5.11
N ALA A 22 19.44 -2.21 6.29
CA ALA A 22 18.89 -1.59 7.50
C ALA A 22 18.54 -0.11 7.28
N SER A 23 19.29 0.61 6.44
CA SER A 23 18.97 2.01 6.12
C SER A 23 17.67 2.22 5.34
N HIS A 24 17.09 1.14 4.81
CA HIS A 24 15.82 1.15 4.07
C HIS A 24 14.64 0.64 4.93
N ILE A 25 14.90 0.17 6.15
CA ILE A 25 13.90 -0.36 7.08
C ILE A 25 13.85 0.59 8.29
N PRO A 26 13.19 1.75 8.19
CA PRO A 26 13.24 2.78 9.23
C PRO A 26 12.34 2.45 10.44
N TYR A 27 11.70 1.27 10.47
CA TYR A 27 10.71 0.89 11.47
C TYR A 27 11.39 0.43 12.76
N MET A 28 11.00 1.00 13.90
CA MET A 28 11.64 0.71 15.17
C MET A 28 10.72 -0.10 16.10
N ARG A 29 9.48 0.35 16.32
CA ARG A 29 8.50 -0.34 17.17
C ARG A 29 7.08 0.10 16.87
N HIS A 30 6.10 -0.69 17.29
CA HIS A 30 4.71 -0.25 17.36
C HIS A 30 4.54 0.64 18.59
N LEU A 31 3.99 1.85 18.40
CA LEU A 31 3.59 2.76 19.48
C LEU A 31 2.14 2.52 19.92
N SER A 32 1.33 1.98 19.00
CA SER A 32 -0.01 1.44 19.22
C SER A 32 -0.28 0.39 18.14
N ASP A 33 -1.46 -0.22 18.15
CA ASP A 33 -1.85 -1.25 17.17
C ASP A 33 -1.78 -0.76 15.72
N THR A 34 -1.95 0.54 15.48
CA THR A 34 -2.03 1.14 14.13
C THR A 34 -0.94 2.18 13.85
N VAL A 35 -0.03 2.42 14.80
CA VAL A 35 1.01 3.45 14.70
C VAL A 35 2.38 2.85 14.93
N ILE A 36 3.31 3.12 14.02
CA ILE A 36 4.69 2.66 14.06
C ILE A 36 5.62 3.84 14.27
N GLY A 37 6.53 3.73 15.24
CA GLY A 37 7.62 4.67 15.46
C GLY A 37 8.79 4.38 14.53
N LEU A 38 9.35 5.44 13.94
CA LEU A 38 10.53 5.38 13.07
C LEU A 38 11.81 5.72 13.84
N GLU A 39 12.95 5.25 13.35
CA GLU A 39 14.28 5.60 13.89
C GLU A 39 14.53 7.11 13.94
N SER A 40 13.91 7.87 13.03
CA SER A 40 14.00 9.33 12.96
C SER A 40 13.22 10.07 14.05
N GLY A 41 12.47 9.36 14.89
CA GLY A 41 11.53 9.93 15.87
C GLY A 41 10.18 10.35 15.27
N ALA A 42 10.01 10.21 13.95
CA ALA A 42 8.71 10.36 13.30
C ALA A 42 7.80 9.16 13.62
N VAL A 43 6.51 9.34 13.41
CA VAL A 43 5.52 8.26 13.53
C VAL A 43 4.82 8.06 12.19
N LEU A 44 4.48 6.82 11.87
CA LEU A 44 3.69 6.49 10.69
C LEU A 44 2.41 5.73 11.04
N SER A 45 1.43 5.84 10.17
CA SER A 45 0.26 4.98 10.14
C SER A 45 -0.09 4.65 8.69
N VAL A 46 -0.64 3.46 8.46
CA VAL A 46 -1.05 2.99 7.13
C VAL A 46 -2.53 2.68 7.14
N ILE A 47 -3.26 3.27 6.22
CA ILE A 47 -4.70 3.08 6.04
C ILE A 47 -4.92 2.31 4.75
N LYS A 48 -5.56 1.14 4.83
CA LYS A 48 -6.05 0.44 3.64
C LYS A 48 -7.35 1.10 3.18
N LEU A 49 -7.45 1.37 1.89
CA LEU A 49 -8.64 1.94 1.26
C LEU A 49 -9.26 0.87 0.37
N ASP A 50 -10.58 0.72 0.45
CA ASP A 50 -11.33 -0.25 -0.37
C ASP A 50 -11.44 0.18 -1.85
N GLY A 51 -11.20 1.46 -2.13
CA GLY A 51 -11.30 2.04 -3.47
C GLY A 51 -12.74 2.42 -3.85
N LEU A 52 -12.94 2.76 -5.13
CA LEU A 52 -14.23 3.17 -5.69
C LEU A 52 -14.42 2.48 -7.05
N PHE A 53 -15.67 2.14 -7.38
CA PHE A 53 -16.02 1.54 -8.67
C PHE A 53 -16.04 2.61 -9.76
N PHE A 54 -14.90 2.87 -10.39
CA PHE A 54 -14.79 3.94 -11.38
C PHE A 54 -15.76 3.80 -12.58
N GLN A 55 -16.06 2.57 -13.01
CA GLN A 55 -16.83 2.33 -14.26
C GLN A 55 -18.35 2.37 -14.08
N THR A 56 -18.85 2.25 -12.86
CA THR A 56 -20.30 2.17 -12.58
C THR A 56 -20.83 3.37 -11.80
N GLU A 57 -19.95 4.25 -11.34
CA GLU A 57 -20.31 5.44 -10.57
C GLU A 57 -20.59 6.64 -11.48
N ASP A 58 -21.47 7.52 -11.02
CA ASP A 58 -21.78 8.77 -11.73
C ASP A 58 -20.58 9.73 -11.71
N GLN A 59 -20.38 10.44 -12.81
CA GLN A 59 -19.27 11.38 -12.96
C GLN A 59 -19.35 12.52 -11.94
N ALA A 60 -20.55 12.96 -11.57
CA ALA A 60 -20.73 14.00 -10.55
C ALA A 60 -20.25 13.52 -9.17
N GLU A 61 -20.54 12.26 -8.82
CA GLU A 61 -20.12 11.64 -7.57
C GLU A 61 -18.59 11.47 -7.51
N LEU A 62 -17.98 11.02 -8.61
CA LEU A 62 -16.52 10.93 -8.72
C LEU A 62 -15.84 12.29 -8.53
N ASN A 63 -16.37 13.34 -9.15
CA ASN A 63 -15.85 14.70 -9.03
C ASN A 63 -16.00 15.25 -7.61
N MET A 64 -17.13 15.00 -6.96
CA MET A 64 -17.38 15.40 -5.57
C MET A 64 -16.36 14.74 -4.63
N ARG A 65 -16.17 13.42 -4.75
CA ARG A 65 -15.20 12.67 -3.93
C ARG A 65 -13.76 13.15 -4.16
N ALA A 66 -13.39 13.44 -5.40
CA ALA A 66 -12.08 14.02 -5.71
C ALA A 66 -11.89 15.40 -5.05
N SER A 67 -12.93 16.24 -5.04
CA SER A 67 -12.90 17.54 -4.36
C SER A 67 -12.73 17.41 -2.83
N VAL A 68 -13.43 16.45 -2.22
CA VAL A 68 -13.28 16.13 -0.79
C VAL A 68 -11.87 15.63 -0.48
N GLN A 69 -11.34 14.69 -1.28
CA GLN A 69 -9.97 14.20 -1.12
C GLN A 69 -8.95 15.33 -1.18
N ASN A 70 -9.05 16.21 -2.18
CA ASN A 70 -8.15 17.35 -2.32
C ASN A 70 -8.23 18.30 -1.12
N THR A 71 -9.42 18.48 -0.55
CA THR A 71 -9.62 19.31 0.64
C THR A 71 -8.98 18.68 1.87
N LEU A 72 -9.10 17.36 2.06
CA LEU A 72 -8.42 16.64 3.14
C LEU A 72 -6.89 16.75 3.02
N ILE A 73 -6.35 16.58 1.81
CA ILE A 73 -4.90 16.72 1.56
C ILE A 73 -4.43 18.15 1.87
N ARG A 74 -5.20 19.18 1.46
CA ARG A 74 -4.89 20.58 1.78
C ARG A 74 -4.97 20.87 3.28
N ALA A 75 -5.94 20.28 3.99
CA ALA A 75 -6.09 20.44 5.43
C ALA A 75 -4.88 19.86 6.22
N LEU A 76 -4.20 18.86 5.67
CA LEU A 76 -2.94 18.33 6.22
C LEU A 76 -1.74 19.29 6.05
N GLY A 77 -1.91 20.43 5.38
CA GLY A 77 -0.89 21.35 4.84
C GLY A 77 0.13 21.98 5.79
N SER A 78 0.33 21.44 6.99
CA SER A 78 1.53 21.70 7.78
C SER A 78 2.70 20.87 7.23
N SER A 79 3.93 21.39 7.32
CA SER A 79 5.17 20.67 6.95
C SER A 79 5.44 19.41 7.79
N ARG A 80 4.61 19.12 8.79
CA ARG A 80 4.76 17.98 9.69
C ARG A 80 4.21 16.69 9.14
N TYR A 81 3.29 16.76 8.19
CA TYR A 81 2.67 15.58 7.60
C TYR A 81 3.24 15.32 6.21
N SER A 82 3.53 14.06 5.94
CA SER A 82 3.88 13.56 4.61
C SER A 82 2.94 12.43 4.26
N LEU A 83 2.47 12.41 3.02
CA LEU A 83 1.51 11.45 2.53
C LEU A 83 2.14 10.61 1.42
N TRP A 84 1.92 9.30 1.45
CA TRP A 84 2.37 8.39 0.43
C TRP A 84 1.22 7.47 0.00
N SER A 85 0.99 7.39 -1.31
CA SER A 85 -0.01 6.47 -1.88
C SER A 85 0.71 5.25 -2.46
N THR A 86 0.32 4.06 -2.02
CA THR A 86 0.86 2.80 -2.52
C THR A 86 -0.26 1.98 -3.13
N VAL A 87 -0.09 1.60 -4.39
CA VAL A 87 -1.01 0.71 -5.10
C VAL A 87 -0.33 -0.63 -5.29
N ILE A 88 -0.90 -1.68 -4.68
CA ILE A 88 -0.43 -3.05 -4.86
C ILE A 88 -1.40 -3.75 -5.80
N ARG A 89 -0.92 -4.03 -7.02
CA ARG A 89 -1.68 -4.79 -8.02
C ARG A 89 -1.47 -6.28 -7.80
N ARG A 90 -2.51 -6.98 -7.35
CA ARG A 90 -2.45 -8.42 -7.08
C ARG A 90 -3.24 -9.18 -8.12
N GLN A 91 -2.65 -10.24 -8.67
CA GLN A 91 -3.40 -11.18 -9.50
C GLN A 91 -4.37 -11.94 -8.60
N VAL A 92 -5.64 -11.97 -8.99
CA VAL A 92 -6.69 -12.67 -8.26
C VAL A 92 -7.32 -13.72 -9.15
N LYS A 93 -7.70 -14.84 -8.54
CA LYS A 93 -8.60 -15.80 -9.14
C LYS A 93 -10.02 -15.42 -8.71
N PRO A 94 -10.83 -14.85 -9.61
CA PRO A 94 -12.19 -14.47 -9.30
C PRO A 94 -13.03 -15.70 -8.96
N GLU A 95 -13.74 -15.63 -7.85
CA GLU A 95 -14.78 -16.60 -7.55
C GLU A 95 -16.01 -15.79 -7.14
N LEU A 96 -17.07 -15.87 -7.94
CA LEU A 96 -18.37 -15.48 -7.44
C LEU A 96 -19.02 -16.76 -6.90
N GLY A 97 -19.33 -16.76 -5.61
CA GLY A 97 -20.11 -17.83 -5.01
C GLY A 97 -21.53 -17.87 -5.58
N GLY A 98 -22.22 -18.98 -5.36
CA GLY A 98 -23.62 -19.12 -5.74
C GLY A 98 -24.02 -20.59 -5.85
N SER A 99 -25.11 -20.95 -5.18
CA SER A 99 -25.78 -22.24 -5.36
C SER A 99 -27.15 -21.97 -5.96
N PHE A 100 -27.41 -22.51 -7.14
CA PHE A 100 -28.67 -22.30 -7.84
C PHE A 100 -29.46 -23.60 -7.85
N SER A 101 -30.72 -23.55 -7.40
CA SER A 101 -31.62 -24.71 -7.39
C SER A 101 -32.07 -25.11 -8.80
N ASP A 102 -32.09 -24.14 -9.72
CA ASP A 102 -32.39 -24.38 -11.12
C ASP A 102 -31.17 -24.95 -11.86
N ARG A 103 -31.37 -26.06 -12.56
CA ARG A 103 -30.29 -26.79 -13.25
C ARG A 103 -29.65 -26.00 -14.39
N PHE A 104 -30.41 -25.17 -15.10
CA PHE A 104 -29.86 -24.32 -16.14
C PHE A 104 -28.98 -23.23 -15.54
N CYS A 105 -29.45 -22.57 -14.48
CA CYS A 105 -28.68 -21.54 -13.76
C CYS A 105 -27.37 -22.11 -13.20
N ASP A 106 -27.40 -23.31 -12.63
CA ASP A 106 -26.19 -23.96 -12.10
C ASP A 106 -25.18 -24.31 -13.21
N LEU A 107 -25.65 -24.85 -14.34
CA LEU A 107 -24.81 -25.10 -15.51
C LEU A 107 -24.21 -23.82 -16.09
N LEU A 108 -25.01 -22.76 -16.19
CA LEU A 108 -24.56 -21.44 -16.66
C LEU A 108 -23.48 -20.87 -15.74
N ASN A 109 -23.71 -20.92 -14.43
CA ASN A 109 -22.74 -20.50 -13.41
C ASN A 109 -21.42 -21.28 -13.56
N GLY A 110 -21.48 -22.61 -13.66
CA GLY A 110 -20.29 -23.44 -13.80
C GLY A 110 -19.47 -23.15 -15.06
N ARG A 111 -20.15 -22.96 -16.21
CA ARG A 111 -19.49 -22.57 -17.48
C ARG A 111 -18.87 -21.18 -17.39
N TYR A 112 -19.60 -20.23 -16.82
CA TYR A 112 -19.12 -18.86 -16.65
C TYR A 112 -17.89 -18.82 -15.73
N MET A 113 -17.92 -19.51 -14.58
CA MET A 113 -16.79 -19.55 -13.65
C MET A 113 -15.55 -20.20 -14.27
N THR A 114 -15.72 -21.26 -15.07
CA THR A 114 -14.61 -21.89 -15.79
C THR A 114 -13.92 -20.89 -16.71
N ALA A 115 -14.69 -20.20 -17.57
CA ALA A 115 -14.14 -19.19 -18.47
C ALA A 115 -13.54 -17.98 -17.72
N LEU A 116 -14.13 -17.61 -16.58
CA LEU A 116 -13.65 -16.49 -15.77
C LEU A 116 -12.30 -16.80 -15.10
N ARG A 117 -12.09 -18.05 -14.67
CA ARG A 117 -10.83 -18.51 -14.04
C ARG A 117 -9.65 -18.57 -15.01
N GLU A 118 -9.89 -18.76 -16.31
CA GLU A 118 -8.86 -18.71 -17.34
C GLU A 118 -8.34 -17.28 -17.58
N LYS A 119 -9.13 -16.27 -17.22
CA LYS A 119 -8.75 -14.86 -17.37
C LYS A 119 -7.83 -14.42 -16.25
N ARG A 120 -6.71 -13.77 -16.61
CA ARG A 120 -5.82 -13.11 -15.66
C ARG A 120 -6.45 -11.81 -15.17
N MET A 121 -7.09 -11.86 -14.01
CA MET A 121 -7.66 -10.69 -13.37
C MET A 121 -6.77 -10.15 -12.26
N PHE A 122 -6.89 -8.84 -12.02
CA PHE A 122 -6.10 -8.13 -11.03
C PHE A 122 -7.01 -7.26 -10.17
N THR A 123 -6.75 -7.23 -8.87
CA THR A 123 -7.31 -6.24 -7.97
C THR A 123 -6.23 -5.23 -7.58
N ASN A 124 -6.65 -4.00 -7.34
CA ASN A 124 -5.77 -2.95 -6.82
C ASN A 124 -6.08 -2.78 -5.34
N GLU A 125 -5.13 -3.12 -4.48
CA GLU A 125 -5.19 -2.75 -3.07
C GLU A 125 -4.53 -1.37 -2.91
N LEU A 126 -5.27 -0.45 -2.32
CA LEU A 126 -4.84 0.93 -2.13
C LEU A 126 -4.44 1.13 -0.67
N TYR A 127 -3.25 1.67 -0.44
CA TYR A 127 -2.75 2.01 0.88
C TYR A 127 -2.33 3.47 0.93
N LEU A 128 -2.76 4.15 1.98
CA LEU A 128 -2.40 5.52 2.28
C LEU A 128 -1.53 5.54 3.53
N THR A 129 -0.26 5.89 3.35
CA THR A 129 0.67 6.03 4.47
C THR A 129 0.77 7.49 4.86
N ILE A 130 0.53 7.77 6.14
CA ILE A 130 0.67 9.10 6.74
C ILE A 130 1.88 9.05 7.66
N VAL A 131 2.84 9.95 7.43
CA VAL A 131 4.00 10.14 8.30
C VAL A 131 3.87 11.49 8.98
N ARG A 132 4.05 11.52 10.29
CA ARG A 132 4.13 12.74 11.09
C ARG A 132 5.55 12.89 11.63
N SER A 133 6.25 13.93 11.18
CA SER A 133 7.57 14.29 11.70
C SER A 133 7.45 14.98 13.07
N GLY A 134 8.45 14.77 13.92
CA GLY A 134 8.62 15.56 15.14
C GLY A 134 8.95 17.02 14.82
N MET A 135 8.81 17.93 15.80
CA MET A 135 9.29 19.30 15.63
C MET A 135 10.80 19.29 15.40
N ARG A 136 11.27 19.94 14.33
CA ARG A 136 12.66 20.33 14.20
C ARG A 136 12.72 21.85 14.25
N GLY A 137 13.19 22.40 15.37
CA GLY A 137 13.33 23.83 15.63
C GLY A 137 13.69 24.10 17.10
N PRO A 138 14.19 25.30 17.47
CA PRO A 138 14.78 25.58 18.80
C PRO A 138 13.82 25.51 19.99
N LEU A 139 12.54 25.19 19.78
CA LEU A 139 11.54 24.94 20.84
C LEU A 139 11.06 23.48 20.84
N GLY A 140 11.87 22.56 20.27
CA GLY A 140 11.65 21.12 20.27
C GLY A 140 12.91 20.39 20.70
#